data_AF-A0A4R7YS62-F1
#
_entry.id   AF-A0A4R7YS62-F1
#
_cell.length_a   1.000
_cell.length_b   1.000
_cell.length_c   1.000
_cell.angle_alpha   90.00
_cell.angle_beta   90.00
_cell.angle_gamma   90.00
#
_symmetry.space_group_name_H-M   'P 1'
#
loop_
_entity.id
_entity.type
_entity.pdbx_description
1 polymer ?
#
loop_
_entity_poly.entity_id
_entity_poly.type
_entity_poly.pdbx_seq_one_letter_code
_entity_poly.pdbx_strand_id
1 'polypeptide(L)'
;MNEKEIINKTKKPITKKSLINDLKKLKLKGEVVIVHSALSKLGWVCGGAVALVEALQEVITAEGTLIMPAHSGDYSEPKYWGKEAEAITADHRLDYALGENSPLATIYEREGKILLIGVGHDCNTSLHLAEYRADYDLKIKIFGSSILKDGQNVWAKYQDIEFNDELFPAIGKEYETKYEYNSAIIGLAEAKLFDQKIMVDFAVNWLEKREN
;
A
#
# COMPACT_ATOMS: atom_id res chain seq x y z
N MET A 1 21.57 -3.34 2.58
CA MET A 1 22.10 -3.70 3.91
C MET A 1 22.27 -5.21 3.92
N ASN A 2 23.43 -5.72 4.32
CA ASN A 2 23.65 -7.17 4.38
C ASN A 2 23.09 -7.75 5.70
N GLU A 3 22.91 -9.06 5.77
CA GLU A 3 22.30 -9.73 6.93
C GLU A 3 23.09 -9.50 8.23
N LYS A 4 24.43 -9.48 8.16
CA LYS A 4 25.30 -9.24 9.32
C LYS A 4 25.04 -7.86 9.96
N GLU A 5 24.88 -6.82 9.14
CA GLU A 5 24.54 -5.47 9.60
C GLU A 5 23.18 -5.43 10.30
N ILE A 6 22.19 -6.16 9.79
CA ILE A 6 20.85 -6.24 10.36
C ILE A 6 20.87 -6.96 11.72
N ILE A 7 21.61 -8.08 11.83
CA ILE A 7 21.79 -8.82 13.08
C ILE A 7 22.46 -7.94 14.14
N ASN A 8 23.53 -7.24 13.79
CA ASN A 8 24.26 -6.38 14.73
C ASN A 8 23.39 -5.24 15.31
N LYS A 9 22.38 -4.78 14.55
CA LYS A 9 21.41 -3.77 15.01
C LYS A 9 20.28 -4.36 15.87
N THR A 10 20.13 -5.68 15.87
CA THR A 10 18.99 -6.38 16.45
C THR A 10 19.40 -7.07 17.76
N LYS A 11 19.12 -6.44 18.90
CA LYS A 11 19.52 -6.94 20.23
C LYS A 11 18.99 -8.35 20.55
N LYS A 12 17.78 -8.65 20.09
CA LYS A 12 17.12 -9.96 20.20
C LYS A 12 16.38 -10.24 18.91
N PRO A 13 16.32 -11.51 18.43
CA PRO A 13 15.54 -11.88 17.27
C PRO A 13 14.12 -11.33 17.33
N ILE A 14 13.69 -10.71 16.23
CA ILE A 14 12.29 -10.37 16.03
C ILE A 14 11.60 -11.64 15.54
N THR A 15 10.51 -12.01 16.19
CA THR A 15 9.78 -13.25 15.92
C THR A 15 8.36 -12.92 15.47
N LYS A 16 7.66 -13.86 14.84
CA LYS A 16 6.22 -13.74 14.58
C LYS A 16 5.45 -13.28 15.82
N LYS A 17 5.74 -13.88 16.99
CA LYS A 17 5.09 -13.51 18.27
C LYS A 17 5.36 -12.06 18.69
N SER A 18 6.58 -11.57 18.55
CA SER A 18 6.87 -10.16 18.86
C SER A 18 6.23 -9.21 17.85
N LEU A 19 6.21 -9.57 16.56
CA LEU A 19 5.53 -8.80 15.53
C LEU A 19 4.04 -8.68 15.80
N ILE A 20 3.36 -9.77 16.17
CA ILE A 20 1.93 -9.76 16.55
C ILE A 20 1.70 -8.80 17.72
N ASN A 21 2.53 -8.86 18.76
CA ASN A 21 2.40 -7.99 19.93
C ASN A 21 2.59 -6.51 19.57
N ASP A 22 3.53 -6.21 18.67
CA ASP A 22 3.77 -4.86 18.20
C ASP A 22 2.62 -4.36 17.31
N LEU A 23 2.18 -5.17 16.35
CA LEU A 23 1.07 -4.84 15.44
C LEU A 23 -0.25 -4.63 16.17
N LYS A 24 -0.53 -5.37 17.25
CA LYS A 24 -1.72 -5.16 18.10
C LYS A 24 -1.78 -3.75 18.71
N LYS A 25 -0.65 -3.05 18.85
CA LYS A 25 -0.61 -1.66 19.35
C LYS A 25 -1.23 -0.67 18.36
N LEU A 26 -1.28 -1.00 17.07
CA LEU A 26 -1.95 -0.20 16.04
C LEU A 26 -3.47 -0.27 16.11
N LYS A 27 -4.03 -1.20 16.91
CA LYS A 27 -5.48 -1.36 17.14
C LYS A 27 -6.30 -1.63 15.87
N LEU A 28 -5.73 -2.34 14.90
CA LEU A 28 -6.44 -2.85 13.72
C LEU A 28 -7.64 -3.72 14.12
N LYS A 29 -8.78 -3.59 13.44
CA LYS A 29 -10.02 -4.32 13.76
C LYS A 29 -10.73 -4.88 12.53
N GLY A 30 -10.24 -5.98 11.95
CA GLY A 30 -10.94 -6.65 10.84
C GLY A 30 -11.18 -5.75 9.63
N GLU A 31 -10.30 -4.76 9.44
CA GLU A 31 -10.41 -3.76 8.37
C GLU A 31 -9.79 -4.28 7.06
N VAL A 32 -10.09 -3.61 5.96
CA VAL A 32 -9.32 -3.72 4.72
C VAL A 32 -8.06 -2.86 4.88
N VAL A 33 -6.87 -3.46 4.78
CA VAL A 33 -5.60 -2.75 5.02
C VAL A 33 -4.66 -2.96 3.85
N ILE A 34 -4.28 -1.87 3.18
CA ILE A 34 -3.17 -1.87 2.23
C ILE A 34 -1.84 -1.61 2.95
N VAL A 35 -0.86 -2.51 2.77
CA VAL A 35 0.40 -2.49 3.51
C VAL A 35 1.57 -2.21 2.57
N HIS A 36 2.41 -1.26 2.99
CA HIS A 36 3.72 -1.00 2.42
C HIS A 36 4.76 -1.26 3.50
N SER A 37 5.82 -2.02 3.19
CA SER A 37 6.81 -2.37 4.20
C SER A 37 8.21 -2.51 3.65
N ALA A 38 9.20 -2.18 4.49
CA ALA A 38 10.61 -2.44 4.22
C ALA A 38 11.17 -3.42 5.26
N LEU A 39 11.17 -4.73 4.94
CA LEU A 39 11.59 -5.80 5.87
C LEU A 39 12.94 -5.52 6.54
N SER A 40 13.92 -4.98 5.80
CA SER A 40 15.25 -4.65 6.33
C SER A 40 15.26 -3.58 7.43
N LYS A 41 14.19 -2.76 7.54
CA LYS A 41 14.04 -1.73 8.56
C LYS A 41 13.51 -2.28 9.87
N LEU A 42 12.82 -3.41 9.85
CA LEU A 42 12.29 -4.04 11.06
C LEU A 42 13.43 -4.57 11.94
N GLY A 43 14.57 -4.96 11.36
CA GLY A 43 15.64 -5.68 12.05
C GLY A 43 15.72 -7.14 11.60
N TRP A 44 16.44 -7.98 12.35
CA TRP A 44 16.58 -9.40 11.99
C TRP A 44 15.33 -10.17 12.43
N VAL A 45 14.50 -10.51 11.45
CA VAL A 45 13.25 -11.25 11.64
C VAL A 45 13.50 -12.74 11.43
N CYS A 46 13.35 -13.52 12.49
CA CYS A 46 13.33 -14.98 12.42
C CYS A 46 12.13 -15.42 11.58
N GLY A 47 12.40 -16.01 10.41
CA GLY A 47 11.39 -16.37 9.39
C GLY A 47 11.16 -15.29 8.31
N GLY A 48 11.90 -14.18 8.35
CA GLY A 48 11.91 -13.17 7.28
C GLY A 48 10.52 -12.63 6.92
N ALA A 49 10.27 -12.50 5.62
CA ALA A 49 8.99 -11.99 5.09
C ALA A 49 7.78 -12.86 5.49
N VAL A 50 7.96 -14.19 5.53
CA VAL A 50 6.89 -15.13 5.90
C VAL A 50 6.38 -14.83 7.30
N ALA A 51 7.28 -14.63 8.27
CA ALA A 51 6.91 -14.31 9.64
C ALA A 51 6.14 -12.97 9.76
N LEU A 52 6.45 -11.99 8.90
CA LEU A 52 5.72 -10.72 8.84
C LEU A 52 4.32 -10.90 8.25
N VAL A 53 4.20 -11.60 7.13
CA VAL A 53 2.90 -11.87 6.48
C VAL A 53 1.99 -12.65 7.42
N GLU A 54 2.50 -13.72 8.05
CA GLU A 54 1.71 -14.49 9.01
C GLU A 54 1.30 -13.67 10.24
N ALA A 55 2.17 -12.78 10.72
CA ALA A 55 1.83 -11.88 11.83
C ALA A 55 0.73 -10.88 11.45
N LEU A 56 0.79 -10.33 10.23
CA LEU A 56 -0.25 -9.44 9.70
C LEU A 56 -1.59 -10.17 9.55
N GLN A 57 -1.59 -11.36 8.96
CA GLN A 57 -2.79 -12.20 8.82
C GLN A 57 -3.41 -12.54 10.19
N GLU A 58 -2.60 -12.83 11.20
CA GLU A 58 -3.10 -13.13 12.55
C GLU A 58 -3.72 -11.89 13.24
N VAL A 59 -3.18 -10.70 13.01
CA VAL A 59 -3.69 -9.45 13.62
C VAL A 59 -4.90 -8.88 12.89
N ILE A 60 -4.90 -8.93 11.55
CA ILE A 60 -6.05 -8.51 10.73
C ILE A 60 -7.21 -9.51 10.87
N THR A 61 -6.89 -10.76 11.23
CA THR A 61 -7.83 -11.89 11.41
C THR A 61 -8.53 -12.29 10.11
N ALA A 62 -9.34 -13.35 10.17
CA ALA A 62 -10.12 -13.83 9.03
C ALA A 62 -11.22 -12.85 8.59
N GLU A 63 -11.62 -11.90 9.45
CA GLU A 63 -12.67 -10.93 9.12
C GLU A 63 -12.14 -9.70 8.36
N GLY A 64 -10.84 -9.43 8.43
CA GLY A 64 -10.21 -8.36 7.68
C GLY A 64 -9.61 -8.81 6.35
N THR A 65 -9.09 -7.86 5.58
CA THR A 65 -8.45 -8.15 4.28
C THR A 65 -7.09 -7.46 4.21
N LEU A 66 -6.06 -8.24 3.91
CA LEU A 66 -4.69 -7.75 3.73
C LEU A 66 -4.42 -7.55 2.25
N ILE A 67 -4.04 -6.33 1.87
CA ILE A 67 -3.70 -5.96 0.50
C ILE A 67 -2.26 -5.48 0.49
N MET A 68 -1.52 -5.82 -0.55
CA MET A 68 -0.22 -5.24 -0.83
C MET A 68 -0.17 -4.87 -2.31
N PRO A 69 0.43 -3.74 -2.69
CA PRO A 69 0.68 -3.46 -4.09
C PRO A 69 1.69 -4.49 -4.59
N ALA A 70 1.26 -5.35 -5.50
CA ALA A 70 2.11 -6.28 -6.21
C ALA A 70 2.48 -5.69 -7.58
N HIS A 71 2.93 -4.43 -7.59
CA HIS A 71 3.32 -3.75 -8.82
C HIS A 71 4.36 -4.61 -9.52
N SER A 72 3.99 -5.08 -10.68
CA SER A 72 4.77 -6.03 -11.41
C SER A 72 5.05 -5.41 -12.77
N GLY A 73 6.17 -4.71 -12.88
CA GLY A 73 6.75 -4.45 -14.20
C GLY A 73 6.85 -5.74 -15.03
N ASP A 74 6.92 -6.90 -14.36
CA ASP A 74 7.04 -8.24 -14.93
C ASP A 74 6.02 -9.32 -14.38
N TYR A 75 4.76 -8.95 -14.10
CA TYR A 75 3.58 -9.82 -13.73
C TYR A 75 3.48 -10.51 -12.34
N SER A 76 2.35 -10.30 -11.61
CA SER A 76 1.80 -11.21 -10.58
C SER A 76 0.29 -10.96 -10.26
N GLU A 77 -0.41 -11.94 -9.65
CA GLU A 77 -1.90 -12.00 -9.43
C GLU A 77 -2.27 -12.11 -7.92
N PRO A 78 -2.88 -11.07 -7.29
CA PRO A 78 -3.10 -11.00 -5.83
C PRO A 78 -4.45 -11.55 -5.31
N LYS A 79 -5.36 -12.02 -6.17
CA LYS A 79 -6.77 -12.33 -5.81
C LYS A 79 -7.02 -13.39 -4.72
N TYR A 80 -6.01 -14.11 -4.26
CA TYR A 80 -6.15 -15.23 -3.32
C TYR A 80 -5.93 -14.85 -1.85
N TRP A 81 -5.75 -13.57 -1.52
CA TRP A 81 -5.23 -13.14 -0.20
C TRP A 81 -6.29 -12.46 0.69
N GLY A 82 -7.16 -13.25 1.32
CA GLY A 82 -8.14 -12.76 2.31
C GLY A 82 -9.59 -12.78 1.81
N LYS A 83 -10.52 -12.44 2.70
CA LYS A 83 -11.97 -12.61 2.49
C LYS A 83 -12.51 -11.84 1.29
N GLU A 84 -12.07 -10.59 1.13
CA GLU A 84 -12.57 -9.68 0.09
C GLU A 84 -11.61 -9.54 -1.09
N ALA A 85 -10.55 -10.35 -1.13
CA ALA A 85 -9.48 -10.20 -2.12
C ALA A 85 -9.99 -10.32 -3.55
N GLU A 86 -10.84 -11.31 -3.83
CA GLU A 86 -11.47 -11.47 -5.14
C GLU A 86 -12.27 -10.23 -5.52
N ALA A 87 -13.15 -9.75 -4.63
CA ALA A 87 -13.98 -8.58 -4.91
C ALA A 87 -13.18 -7.28 -5.09
N ILE A 88 -12.06 -7.11 -4.37
CA ILE A 88 -11.21 -5.92 -4.45
C ILE A 88 -10.32 -5.92 -5.70
N THR A 89 -9.93 -7.10 -6.16
CA THR A 89 -9.05 -7.26 -7.34
C THR A 89 -9.84 -7.57 -8.62
N ALA A 90 -11.14 -7.84 -8.50
CA ALA A 90 -12.02 -8.14 -9.62
C ALA A 90 -12.17 -6.93 -10.54
N ASP A 91 -12.27 -7.21 -11.84
CA ASP A 91 -12.55 -6.24 -12.89
C ASP A 91 -11.56 -5.06 -12.96
N HIS A 92 -10.30 -5.31 -12.56
CA HIS A 92 -9.23 -4.33 -12.65
C HIS A 92 -8.93 -4.02 -14.13
N ARG A 93 -9.31 -2.82 -14.56
CA ARG A 93 -9.15 -2.38 -15.96
C ARG A 93 -7.70 -2.08 -16.29
N LEU A 94 -7.35 -2.35 -17.56
CA LEU A 94 -6.02 -2.07 -18.09
C LEU A 94 -5.77 -0.57 -18.28
N ASP A 95 -6.81 0.19 -18.63
CA ASP A 95 -6.76 1.65 -18.68
C ASP A 95 -6.99 2.24 -17.27
N TYR A 96 -6.25 3.30 -16.95
CA TYR A 96 -6.37 4.05 -15.69
C TYR A 96 -6.25 3.14 -14.46
N ALA A 97 -5.15 2.39 -14.39
CA ALA A 97 -5.04 1.22 -13.52
C ALA A 97 -5.11 1.55 -12.02
N LEU A 98 -4.92 2.79 -11.59
CA LEU A 98 -5.01 3.19 -10.18
C LEU A 98 -6.14 4.20 -9.91
N GLY A 99 -7.05 4.38 -10.87
CA GLY A 99 -8.23 5.28 -10.79
C GLY A 99 -9.50 4.60 -10.24
N GLU A 100 -10.67 5.06 -10.68
CA GLU A 100 -11.97 4.64 -10.11
C GLU A 100 -12.33 3.15 -10.27
N ASN A 101 -11.76 2.47 -11.26
CA ASN A 101 -12.00 1.03 -11.49
C ASN A 101 -10.81 0.18 -11.00
N SER A 102 -10.14 0.64 -9.94
CA SER A 102 -8.95 0.00 -9.38
C SER A 102 -9.19 -0.52 -7.96
N PRO A 103 -8.34 -1.45 -7.48
CA PRO A 103 -8.33 -1.85 -6.07
C PRO A 103 -8.23 -0.67 -5.09
N LEU A 104 -7.57 0.44 -5.47
CA LEU A 104 -7.47 1.62 -4.59
C LEU A 104 -8.83 2.26 -4.32
N ALA A 105 -9.67 2.37 -5.36
CA ALA A 105 -11.03 2.90 -5.23
C ALA A 105 -11.91 1.96 -4.39
N THR A 106 -11.77 0.64 -4.54
CA THR A 106 -12.51 -0.32 -3.70
C THR A 106 -12.08 -0.26 -2.23
N ILE A 107 -10.79 -0.07 -1.93
CA ILE A 107 -10.33 0.17 -0.55
C ILE A 107 -10.97 1.46 -0.01
N TYR A 108 -11.08 2.50 -0.85
CA TYR A 108 -11.62 3.81 -0.47
C TYR A 108 -13.10 3.69 -0.10
N GLU A 109 -13.89 2.99 -0.93
CA GLU A 109 -15.31 2.74 -0.71
C GLU A 109 -15.58 1.90 0.54
N ARG A 110 -14.64 1.01 0.89
CA ARG A 110 -14.72 0.13 2.06
C ARG A 110 -14.14 0.74 3.34
N GLU A 111 -13.84 2.04 3.33
CA GLU A 111 -13.25 2.77 4.46
C GLU A 111 -11.96 2.10 4.98
N GLY A 112 -11.15 1.59 4.04
CA GLY A 112 -9.93 0.87 4.33
C GLY A 112 -8.82 1.75 4.90
N LYS A 113 -7.76 1.09 5.36
CA LYS A 113 -6.60 1.70 6.01
C LYS A 113 -5.33 1.54 5.19
N ILE A 114 -4.41 2.49 5.34
CA ILE A 114 -3.05 2.44 4.80
C ILE A 114 -2.10 2.17 5.96
N LEU A 115 -1.29 1.11 5.87
CA LEU A 115 -0.26 0.78 6.86
C LEU A 115 1.13 0.89 6.22
N LEU A 116 1.91 1.86 6.69
CA LEU A 116 3.32 2.03 6.31
C LEU A 116 4.21 1.48 7.42
N ILE A 117 5.06 0.48 7.13
CA ILE A 117 5.98 -0.14 8.09
C ILE A 117 7.44 0.09 7.66
N GLY A 118 8.11 1.03 8.30
CA GLY A 118 9.50 1.38 8.00
C GLY A 118 9.70 2.08 6.65
N VAL A 119 8.63 2.58 6.05
CA VAL A 119 8.62 3.33 4.79
C VAL A 119 7.87 4.66 4.97
N GLY A 120 8.17 5.62 4.11
CA GLY A 120 7.47 6.91 4.08
C GLY A 120 6.34 6.93 3.06
N HIS A 121 5.79 8.13 2.85
CA HIS A 121 4.72 8.36 1.87
C HIS A 121 5.20 8.25 0.42
N ASP A 122 6.50 8.30 0.15
CA ASP A 122 7.09 7.99 -1.16
C ASP A 122 6.67 6.61 -1.70
N CYS A 123 6.34 5.66 -0.81
CA CYS A 123 5.86 4.34 -1.19
C CYS A 123 4.33 4.17 -1.11
N ASN A 124 3.57 5.23 -0.77
CA ASN A 124 2.14 5.12 -0.48
C ASN A 124 1.30 5.18 -1.76
N THR A 125 1.08 4.00 -2.36
CA THR A 125 0.33 3.84 -3.62
C THR A 125 -1.10 4.40 -3.56
N SER A 126 -1.72 4.50 -2.38
CA SER A 126 -3.08 5.07 -2.28
C SER A 126 -3.15 6.53 -2.71
N LEU A 127 -2.03 7.27 -2.66
CA LEU A 127 -1.98 8.65 -3.13
C LEU A 127 -2.12 8.77 -4.66
N HIS A 128 -1.84 7.70 -5.43
CA HIS A 128 -2.13 7.71 -6.87
C HIS A 128 -3.62 7.92 -7.14
N LEU A 129 -4.53 7.35 -6.33
CA LEU A 129 -5.98 7.57 -6.50
C LEU A 129 -6.35 9.06 -6.45
N ALA A 130 -5.63 9.85 -5.65
CA ALA A 130 -5.83 11.29 -5.59
C ALA A 130 -5.40 12.00 -6.88
N GLU A 131 -4.35 11.53 -7.56
CA GLU A 131 -3.94 12.05 -8.87
C GLU A 131 -5.06 11.89 -9.90
N TYR A 132 -5.77 10.75 -9.93
CA TYR A 132 -6.90 10.55 -10.85
C TYR A 132 -8.14 11.39 -10.52
N ARG A 133 -8.29 11.81 -9.26
CA ARG A 133 -9.48 12.51 -8.76
C ARG A 133 -9.35 14.02 -8.75
N ALA A 134 -8.13 14.52 -8.66
CA ALA A 134 -7.88 15.95 -8.59
C ALA A 134 -8.07 16.62 -9.96
N ASP A 135 -8.69 17.79 -9.94
CA ASP A 135 -8.91 18.61 -11.13
C ASP A 135 -7.63 19.41 -11.48
N TYR A 136 -6.67 18.75 -12.15
CA TYR A 136 -5.48 19.38 -12.74
C TYR A 136 -5.08 18.73 -14.08
N ASP A 137 -4.15 19.35 -14.81
CA ASP A 137 -3.73 18.91 -16.15
C ASP A 137 -2.99 17.56 -16.11
N LEU A 138 -3.75 16.47 -16.14
CA LEU A 138 -3.25 15.10 -16.15
C LEU A 138 -2.62 14.77 -17.51
N LYS A 139 -1.32 14.44 -17.48
CA LYS A 139 -0.62 13.95 -18.66
C LYS A 139 -0.96 12.49 -18.91
N ILE A 140 -1.93 12.26 -19.80
CA ILE A 140 -2.29 10.92 -20.27
C ILE A 140 -1.24 10.43 -21.27
N LYS A 141 -0.73 9.22 -21.05
CA LYS A 141 0.19 8.52 -21.97
C LYS A 141 -0.42 7.20 -22.42
N ILE A 142 0.00 6.76 -23.61
CA ILE A 142 -0.31 5.43 -24.13
C ILE A 142 0.87 4.53 -23.79
N PHE A 143 0.59 3.49 -23.03
CA PHE A 143 1.53 2.42 -22.68
C PHE A 143 1.22 1.16 -23.50
N GLY A 144 2.10 0.16 -23.40
CA GLY A 144 1.89 -1.14 -24.02
C GLY A 144 2.48 -2.24 -23.15
N SER A 145 1.75 -3.34 -23.02
CA SER A 145 2.19 -4.51 -22.26
C SER A 145 1.63 -5.81 -22.83
N SER A 146 2.22 -6.93 -22.41
CA SER A 146 2.01 -8.29 -22.92
C SER A 146 0.94 -9.04 -22.12
N ILE A 147 -0.33 -8.99 -22.54
CA ILE A 147 -1.43 -9.63 -21.79
C ILE A 147 -1.79 -11.01 -22.34
N LEU A 148 -2.31 -11.89 -21.49
CA LEU A 148 -2.95 -13.14 -21.94
C LEU A 148 -4.43 -12.88 -22.25
N LYS A 149 -4.85 -13.07 -23.49
CA LYS A 149 -6.25 -12.97 -23.94
C LYS A 149 -6.65 -14.24 -24.66
N ASP A 150 -7.72 -14.89 -24.20
CA ASP A 150 -8.22 -16.16 -24.74
C ASP A 150 -7.12 -17.26 -24.87
N GLY A 151 -6.22 -17.31 -23.87
CA GLY A 151 -5.11 -18.26 -23.84
C GLY A 151 -3.92 -17.93 -24.74
N GLN A 152 -3.92 -16.76 -25.41
CA GLN A 152 -2.84 -16.31 -26.28
C GLN A 152 -2.19 -15.02 -25.75
N ASN A 153 -0.88 -14.90 -25.91
CA ASN A 153 -0.17 -13.70 -25.52
C ASN A 153 -0.34 -12.60 -26.59
N VAL A 154 -0.82 -11.43 -26.18
CA VAL A 154 -1.16 -10.30 -27.05
C VAL A 154 -0.53 -9.02 -26.50
N TRP A 155 0.09 -8.23 -27.38
CA TRP A 155 0.51 -6.87 -27.02
C TRP A 155 -0.70 -5.94 -26.99
N ALA A 156 -1.11 -5.52 -25.79
CA ALA A 156 -2.19 -4.58 -25.58
C ALA A 156 -1.64 -3.17 -25.35
N LYS A 157 -2.28 -2.19 -25.96
CA LYS A 157 -2.06 -0.77 -25.66
C LYS A 157 -3.15 -0.28 -24.72
N TYR A 158 -2.78 0.62 -23.81
CA TYR A 158 -3.70 1.17 -22.82
C TYR A 158 -3.29 2.60 -22.47
N GLN A 159 -4.23 3.35 -21.92
CA GLN A 159 -4.06 4.73 -21.48
C GLN A 159 -3.90 4.78 -19.97
N ASP A 160 -2.91 5.52 -19.50
CA ASP A 160 -2.75 5.80 -18.08
C ASP A 160 -2.14 7.18 -17.86
N ILE A 161 -2.18 7.67 -16.62
CA ILE A 161 -1.53 8.92 -16.24
C ILE A 161 -0.01 8.72 -16.13
N GLU A 162 0.75 9.78 -16.36
CA GLU A 162 2.14 9.82 -15.94
C GLU A 162 2.19 10.02 -14.42
N PHE A 163 2.44 8.92 -13.68
CA PHE A 163 2.56 8.94 -12.23
C PHE A 163 3.65 9.90 -11.74
N ASN A 164 3.35 10.69 -10.70
CA ASN A 164 4.33 11.56 -10.06
C ASN A 164 4.31 11.39 -8.53
N ASP A 165 5.14 10.48 -8.04
CA ASP A 165 5.29 10.19 -6.62
C ASP A 165 6.20 11.19 -5.87
N GLU A 166 6.85 12.14 -6.58
CA GLU A 166 7.75 13.14 -5.96
C GLU A 166 7.04 14.01 -4.91
N LEU A 167 5.73 14.19 -5.07
CA LEU A 167 4.91 15.03 -4.20
C LEU A 167 4.38 14.27 -2.98
N PHE A 168 4.42 12.93 -2.99
CA PHE A 168 3.82 12.12 -1.94
C PHE A 168 4.44 12.36 -0.55
N PRO A 169 5.77 12.51 -0.40
CA PRO A 169 6.37 12.88 0.88
C PRO A 169 5.86 14.21 1.42
N ALA A 170 5.64 15.20 0.55
CA ALA A 170 5.15 16.52 0.96
C ALA A 170 3.68 16.47 1.39
N ILE A 171 2.82 15.80 0.60
CA ILE A 171 1.41 15.58 0.92
C ILE A 171 1.27 14.85 2.26
N GLY A 172 1.97 13.72 2.41
CA GLY A 172 1.92 12.92 3.64
C GLY A 172 2.40 13.69 4.86
N LYS A 173 3.50 14.43 4.74
CA LYS A 173 4.03 15.26 5.83
C LYS A 173 3.02 16.34 6.26
N GLU A 174 2.35 16.99 5.32
CA GLU A 174 1.33 18.00 5.66
C GLU A 174 0.08 17.35 6.26
N TYR A 175 -0.36 16.22 5.73
CA TYR A 175 -1.46 15.43 6.29
C TYR A 175 -1.22 15.10 7.77
N GLU A 176 -0.02 14.60 8.11
CA GLU A 176 0.35 14.23 9.48
C GLU A 176 0.34 15.41 10.47
N THR A 177 0.39 16.67 9.99
CA THR A 177 0.24 17.86 10.85
C THR A 177 -1.21 18.25 11.12
N LYS A 178 -2.15 17.74 10.32
CA LYS A 178 -3.56 18.15 10.30
C LYS A 178 -4.52 17.08 10.80
N TYR A 179 -4.14 15.80 10.69
CA TYR A 179 -5.00 14.66 11.00
C TYR A 179 -4.36 13.71 12.00
N GLU A 180 -5.19 13.13 12.86
CA GLU A 180 -4.77 12.06 13.76
C GLU A 180 -4.54 10.75 12.99
N TYR A 181 -3.56 9.98 13.46
CA TYR A 181 -3.26 8.64 12.93
C TYR A 181 -2.70 7.76 14.06
N ASN A 182 -2.78 6.43 13.88
CA ASN A 182 -2.19 5.49 14.83
C ASN A 182 -0.75 5.19 14.44
N SER A 183 0.13 5.03 15.43
CA SER A 183 1.52 4.60 15.19
C SER A 183 2.01 3.63 16.26
N ALA A 184 2.99 2.82 15.89
CA ALA A 184 3.64 1.89 16.79
C ALA A 184 5.06 1.58 16.29
N ILE A 185 5.92 1.09 17.18
CA ILE A 185 7.19 0.48 16.78
C ILE A 185 6.96 -1.01 16.52
N ILE A 186 7.30 -1.47 15.32
CA ILE A 186 7.23 -2.87 14.88
C ILE A 186 8.66 -3.37 14.65
N GLY A 187 9.16 -4.22 15.57
CA GLY A 187 10.59 -4.53 15.61
C GLY A 187 11.41 -3.28 15.93
N LEU A 188 12.18 -2.78 14.95
CA LEU A 188 12.97 -1.55 15.03
C LEU A 188 12.40 -0.42 14.16
N ALA A 189 11.33 -0.67 13.40
CA ALA A 189 10.75 0.28 12.47
C ALA A 189 9.55 1.00 13.09
N GLU A 190 9.40 2.29 12.79
CA GLU A 190 8.13 2.98 12.98
C GLU A 190 7.11 2.46 11.96
N ALA A 191 5.89 2.23 12.43
CA ALA A 191 4.73 1.98 11.59
C ALA A 191 3.66 3.03 11.82
N LYS A 192 3.01 3.46 10.75
CA LYS A 192 1.93 4.45 10.76
C LYS A 192 0.72 3.89 10.02
N LEU A 193 -0.45 4.09 10.62
CA LEU A 193 -1.74 3.60 10.15
C LEU A 193 -2.68 4.78 9.93
N PHE A 194 -3.15 4.93 8.69
CA PHE A 194 -3.98 6.04 8.24
C PHE A 194 -5.32 5.56 7.72
N ASP A 195 -6.33 6.42 7.79
CA ASP A 195 -7.57 6.23 7.04
C ASP A 195 -7.32 6.59 5.57
N GLN A 196 -7.56 5.62 4.66
CA GLN A 196 -7.24 5.81 3.25
C GLN A 196 -8.12 6.90 2.64
N LYS A 197 -9.42 6.91 2.96
CA LYS A 197 -10.39 7.84 2.39
C LYS A 197 -10.06 9.27 2.78
N ILE A 198 -9.85 9.53 4.07
CA ILE A 198 -9.50 10.87 4.56
C ILE A 198 -8.18 11.36 3.93
N MET A 199 -7.19 10.48 3.79
CA MET A 199 -5.90 10.83 3.17
C MET A 199 -6.02 11.14 1.68
N VAL A 200 -6.79 10.35 0.93
CA VAL A 200 -7.04 10.58 -0.50
C VAL A 200 -7.78 11.90 -0.70
N ASP A 201 -8.85 12.15 0.07
CA ASP A 201 -9.62 13.40 -0.01
C ASP A 201 -8.74 14.63 0.30
N PHE A 202 -7.86 14.52 1.29
CA PHE A 202 -6.88 15.56 1.59
C PHE A 202 -5.91 15.78 0.42
N ALA A 203 -5.37 14.71 -0.15
CA ALA A 203 -4.40 14.77 -1.24
C ALA A 203 -5.00 15.39 -2.51
N VAL A 204 -6.27 15.08 -2.83
CA VAL A 204 -7.01 15.71 -3.94
C VAL A 204 -7.02 17.22 -3.79
N ASN A 205 -7.51 17.70 -2.64
CA ASN A 205 -7.57 19.13 -2.33
C ASN A 205 -6.18 19.79 -2.31
N TRP A 206 -5.13 19.05 -1.94
CA TRP A 206 -3.76 19.55 -1.90
C TRP A 206 -3.20 19.75 -3.31
N LEU A 207 -3.43 18.80 -4.21
CA LEU A 207 -2.99 18.85 -5.61
C LEU A 207 -3.69 20.00 -6.36
N GLU A 208 -5.01 20.13 -6.21
CA GLU A 208 -5.81 21.19 -6.87
C GLU A 208 -5.39 22.60 -6.44
N LYS A 209 -5.01 22.80 -5.17
CA LYS A 209 -4.58 24.12 -4.66
C LYS A 209 -3.19 24.54 -5.11
N ARG A 210 -2.38 23.61 -5.59
CA ARG A 210 -1.01 23.90 -6.03
C ARG A 210 -0.96 24.42 -7.47
N GLU A 211 -1.90 23.97 -8.29
CA GLU A 211 -1.98 24.33 -9.71
C GLU A 211 -2.81 25.61 -9.95
N ASN A 212 -3.56 26.07 -8.93
CA ASN A 212 -4.26 27.36 -8.89
C ASN A 212 -3.41 28.46 -8.26
#